data_AF-A0A817AM58-F1
#
_entry.id   AF-A0A817AM58-F1
#
_cell.length_a   1.000
_cell.length_b   1.000
_cell.length_c   1.000
_cell.angle_alpha   90.00
_cell.angle_beta   90.00
_cell.angle_gamma   90.00
#
_symmetry.space_group_name_H-M   'P 1'
#
loop_
_entity.id
_entity.type
_entity.pdbx_description
1 polymer ?
#
loop_
_entity_poly.entity_id
_entity_poly.type
_entity_poly.pdbx_seq_one_letter_code
_entity_poly.pdbx_strand_id
1 'polypeptide(L)'
;RLYLNGDGNARRTHMSLFFVLMRGQHDQILKFPFNYKVTFCMYDQTPQRRHIIDSFRPDMRSSSFQRPRSDMNIASGIPRFYPLVKILEEGNPYVQDDTIFIKVMVDFGDLPKTVLPFALSLNPGLPTDVQQYFIRQTLEKKAEIQTSKEHSTTDT
;
A
#
# COMPACT_ATOMS: atom_id res chain seq x y z
N ARG A 1 -9.63 -1.42 -7.96
CA ARG A 1 -9.95 -2.26 -9.15
C ARG A 1 -8.84 -3.27 -9.35
N LEU A 2 -9.16 -4.55 -9.52
CA LEU A 2 -8.21 -5.64 -9.65
C LEU A 2 -8.40 -6.35 -11.00
N TYR A 3 -7.30 -6.67 -11.68
CA TYR A 3 -7.29 -7.53 -12.86
C TYR A 3 -6.40 -8.73 -12.58
N LEU A 4 -7.02 -9.88 -12.33
CA LEU A 4 -6.31 -11.12 -11.99
C LEU A 4 -5.35 -11.53 -13.11
N ASN A 5 -5.80 -11.53 -14.37
CA ASN A 5 -4.96 -11.87 -15.53
C ASN A 5 -4.22 -10.66 -16.14
N GLY A 6 -4.06 -9.58 -15.36
CA GLY A 6 -3.38 -8.35 -15.76
C GLY A 6 -4.13 -7.45 -16.74
N ASP A 7 -3.63 -6.22 -16.87
CA ASP A 7 -4.16 -5.19 -17.76
C ASP A 7 -3.04 -4.53 -18.59
N GLY A 8 -3.39 -3.98 -19.76
CA GLY A 8 -2.47 -3.28 -20.65
C GLY A 8 -1.22 -4.10 -21.01
N ASN A 9 -0.03 -3.51 -20.79
CA ASN A 9 1.26 -4.14 -21.07
C ASN A 9 1.70 -5.20 -20.04
N ALA A 10 0.88 -5.47 -19.02
CA ALA A 10 1.10 -6.48 -17.99
C ALA A 10 0.15 -7.68 -18.11
N ARG A 11 -0.80 -7.62 -19.04
CA ARG A 11 -1.76 -8.69 -19.32
C ARG A 11 -1.05 -10.04 -19.53
N ARG A 12 -1.61 -11.10 -18.94
CA ARG A 12 -1.10 -12.49 -18.95
C ARG A 12 0.28 -12.70 -18.34
N THR A 13 0.89 -11.68 -17.72
CA THR A 13 2.20 -11.82 -17.06
C THR A 13 2.16 -11.45 -15.58
N HIS A 14 1.35 -10.48 -15.21
CA HIS A 14 1.22 -9.99 -13.83
C HIS A 14 -0.24 -9.78 -13.48
N MET A 15 -0.57 -9.91 -12.20
CA MET A 15 -1.78 -9.35 -11.62
C MET A 15 -1.62 -7.82 -11.54
N SER A 16 -2.65 -7.08 -11.95
CA SER A 16 -2.63 -5.61 -11.96
C SER A 16 -3.62 -5.04 -10.94
N LEU A 17 -3.16 -4.09 -10.13
CA LEU A 17 -3.96 -3.50 -9.05
C LEU A 17 -4.01 -1.97 -9.18
N PHE A 18 -5.22 -1.42 -9.16
CA PHE A 18 -5.46 0.00 -9.38
C PHE A 18 -6.33 0.63 -8.29
N PHE A 19 -6.00 1.87 -7.96
CA PHE A 19 -6.77 2.77 -7.12
C PHE A 19 -7.75 3.56 -7.98
N VAL A 20 -8.94 3.81 -7.44
CA VAL A 20 -9.97 4.59 -8.12
C VAL A 20 -10.48 5.63 -7.13
N LEU A 21 -10.40 6.90 -7.51
CA LEU A 21 -11.03 7.98 -6.77
C LEU A 21 -12.50 8.05 -7.19
N MET A 22 -13.39 7.87 -6.22
CA MET A 22 -14.84 7.91 -6.41
C MET A 22 -15.37 9.29 -6.04
N ARG A 23 -16.46 9.72 -6.68
CA ARG A 23 -17.16 10.94 -6.28
C ARG A 23 -17.79 10.77 -4.89
N GLY A 24 -17.47 11.68 -3.99
CA GLY A 24 -18.03 11.74 -2.64
C GLY A 24 -19.09 12.84 -2.48
N GLN A 25 -19.98 12.67 -1.50
CA GLN A 25 -20.97 13.69 -1.14
C GLN A 25 -20.32 14.98 -0.60
N HIS A 26 -19.13 14.86 -0.01
CA HIS A 26 -18.41 15.95 0.65
C HIS A 26 -17.23 16.49 -0.17
N ASP A 27 -17.14 16.19 -1.47
CA ASP A 27 -16.03 16.62 -2.33
C ASP A 27 -15.84 18.15 -2.38
N GLN A 28 -16.86 18.95 -2.02
CA GLN A 28 -16.75 20.42 -1.96
C GLN A 28 -15.80 20.92 -0.87
N ILE A 29 -15.61 20.16 0.20
CA ILE A 29 -14.78 20.54 1.36
C ILE A 29 -13.45 19.78 1.42
N LEU A 30 -13.22 18.85 0.49
CA LEU A 30 -12.00 18.06 0.41
C LEU A 30 -10.95 18.74 -0.48
N LYS A 31 -9.68 18.50 -0.18
CA LYS A 31 -8.55 19.01 -0.96
C LYS A 31 -8.37 18.20 -2.25
N PHE A 32 -8.22 18.90 -3.37
CA PHE A 32 -7.84 18.32 -4.67
C PHE A 32 -6.71 19.11 -5.33
N PRO A 33 -5.88 18.49 -6.20
CA PRO A 33 -5.91 17.06 -6.54
C PRO A 33 -5.52 16.17 -5.37
N PHE A 34 -6.05 14.94 -5.35
CA PHE A 34 -5.71 13.93 -4.35
C PHE A 34 -4.20 13.64 -4.43
N ASN A 35 -3.47 13.93 -3.35
CA ASN A 35 -2.00 13.88 -3.32
C ASN A 35 -1.44 12.97 -2.21
N TYR A 36 -2.29 12.15 -1.59
CA TYR A 36 -1.91 11.25 -0.52
C TYR A 36 -1.28 9.97 -1.08
N LYS A 37 -0.20 9.50 -0.46
CA LYS A 37 0.47 8.27 -0.88
C LYS A 37 -0.49 7.09 -0.71
N VAL A 38 -0.61 6.26 -1.75
CA VAL A 38 -1.43 5.05 -1.72
C VAL A 38 -0.51 3.85 -1.63
N THR A 39 -0.79 2.97 -0.68
CA THR A 39 -0.05 1.71 -0.48
C THR A 39 -1.00 0.54 -0.65
N PHE A 40 -0.62 -0.41 -1.49
CA PHE A 40 -1.27 -1.70 -1.62
C PHE A 40 -0.48 -2.75 -0.82
N CYS A 41 -1.22 -3.64 -0.20
CA CYS A 41 -0.69 -4.80 0.50
C CYS A 41 -1.48 -6.04 0.08
N MET A 42 -0.80 -7.06 -0.43
CA MET A 42 -1.34 -8.40 -0.56
C MET A 42 -0.80 -9.26 0.59
N TYR A 43 -1.72 -9.85 1.35
CA TYR A 43 -1.36 -10.60 2.55
C TYR A 43 -0.74 -11.94 2.20
N ASP A 44 0.42 -12.17 2.79
CA ASP A 44 0.94 -13.50 3.06
C ASP A 44 0.09 -14.11 4.18
N GLN A 45 -0.56 -15.23 3.88
CA GLN A 45 -1.49 -15.94 4.75
C GLN A 45 -0.79 -17.00 5.63
N THR A 46 0.53 -17.09 5.56
CA THR A 46 1.35 -17.98 6.40
C THR A 46 1.81 -17.27 7.68
N PRO A 47 2.28 -18.02 8.70
CA PRO A 47 2.85 -17.42 9.92
C PRO A 47 4.01 -16.45 9.66
N GLN A 48 4.68 -16.53 8.51
CA GLN A 48 5.81 -15.68 8.15
C GLN A 48 5.40 -14.23 7.84
N ARG A 49 4.14 -13.98 7.46
CA ARG A 49 3.56 -12.65 7.21
C ARG A 49 4.43 -11.76 6.31
N ARG A 50 5.07 -12.33 5.29
CA ARG A 50 5.88 -11.60 4.31
C ARG A 50 5.00 -10.98 3.23
N HIS A 51 4.16 -10.03 3.63
CA HIS A 51 3.21 -9.37 2.74
C HIS A 51 3.91 -8.68 1.56
N ILE A 52 3.27 -8.74 0.38
CA ILE A 52 3.73 -7.96 -0.78
C ILE A 52 3.19 -6.55 -0.65
N ILE A 53 4.08 -5.57 -0.58
CA ILE A 53 3.73 -4.17 -0.37
C ILE A 53 4.32 -3.35 -1.51
N ASP A 54 3.47 -2.58 -2.18
CA ASP A 54 3.92 -1.59 -3.15
C ASP A 54 3.07 -0.33 -3.03
N SER A 55 3.64 0.82 -3.41
CA SER A 55 3.03 2.12 -3.18
C SER A 55 3.38 3.09 -4.28
N PHE A 56 2.49 4.03 -4.54
CA PHE A 56 2.74 5.14 -5.44
C PHE A 56 2.31 6.46 -4.78
N ARG A 57 2.97 7.56 -5.19
CA ARG A 57 2.47 8.91 -4.91
C ARG A 57 1.67 9.38 -6.14
N PRO A 58 0.43 9.85 -5.97
CA PRO A 58 -0.38 10.37 -7.07
C PRO A 58 0.33 11.46 -7.87
N ASP A 59 0.27 11.37 -9.20
CA ASP A 59 0.66 12.48 -10.07
C ASP A 59 -0.45 13.53 -10.09
N MET A 60 -0.19 14.70 -9.50
CA MET A 60 -1.15 15.80 -9.41
C MET A 60 -1.57 16.37 -10.77
N ARG A 61 -0.84 16.06 -11.86
CA ARG A 61 -1.22 16.44 -13.23
C ARG A 61 -2.18 15.44 -13.88
N SER A 62 -2.27 14.22 -13.36
CA SER A 62 -3.14 13.18 -13.90
C SER A 62 -4.61 13.47 -13.61
N SER A 63 -5.48 13.19 -14.60
CA SER A 63 -6.93 13.28 -14.46
C SER A 63 -7.48 12.28 -13.45
N SER A 64 -6.78 11.17 -13.19
CA SER A 64 -7.16 10.14 -12.20
C SER A 64 -7.32 10.69 -10.78
N PHE A 65 -6.60 11.76 -10.44
CA PHE A 65 -6.54 12.30 -9.08
C PHE A 65 -7.15 13.70 -8.94
N GLN A 66 -7.73 14.23 -10.02
CA GLN A 66 -8.50 15.47 -9.95
C GLN A 66 -9.82 15.25 -9.21
N ARG A 67 -10.46 16.34 -8.83
CA ARG A 67 -11.82 16.29 -8.26
C ARG A 67 -12.77 15.53 -9.20
N PRO A 68 -13.43 14.45 -8.73
CA PRO A 68 -14.34 13.67 -9.57
C PRO A 68 -15.47 14.51 -10.16
N ARG A 69 -15.70 14.35 -11.47
CA ARG A 69 -16.84 14.95 -12.20
C ARG A 69 -17.91 13.92 -12.57
N SER A 70 -17.52 12.65 -12.62
CA SER A 70 -18.36 11.46 -12.80
C SER A 70 -18.30 10.58 -11.54
N ASP A 71 -19.04 9.48 -11.51
CA ASP A 71 -19.06 8.56 -10.35
C ASP A 71 -17.68 8.03 -9.96
N MET A 72 -16.83 7.82 -10.97
CA MET A 72 -15.44 7.39 -10.78
C MET A 72 -14.50 8.09 -11.76
N ASN A 73 -13.28 8.34 -11.31
CA ASN A 73 -12.17 8.76 -12.16
C ASN A 73 -11.54 7.55 -12.89
N ILE A 74 -10.63 7.83 -13.82
CA ILE A 74 -9.79 6.81 -14.46
C ILE A 74 -8.92 6.14 -13.40
N ALA A 75 -8.91 4.81 -13.38
CA ALA A 75 -8.11 4.03 -12.44
C ALA A 75 -6.61 4.27 -12.65
N SER A 76 -5.85 4.38 -11.55
CA SER A 76 -4.38 4.53 -11.58
C SER A 76 -3.75 3.66 -10.50
N GLY A 77 -2.61 3.04 -10.79
CA GLY A 77 -1.99 2.09 -9.86
C GLY A 77 -0.79 1.38 -10.47
N ILE A 78 -0.69 0.08 -10.20
CA ILE A 78 0.53 -0.71 -10.45
C ILE A 78 0.18 -1.84 -11.42
N PRO A 79 0.45 -1.67 -12.73
CA PRO A 79 0.14 -2.68 -13.74
C PRO A 79 0.84 -4.01 -13.48
N ARG A 80 2.09 -3.97 -13.01
CA ARG A 80 2.89 -5.16 -12.69
C ARG A 80 3.00 -5.37 -11.18
N PHE A 81 1.87 -5.45 -10.48
CA PHE A 81 1.85 -5.54 -9.02
C PHE A 81 2.46 -6.85 -8.52
N TYR A 82 2.06 -8.00 -9.09
CA TYR A 82 2.66 -9.29 -8.72
C TYR A 82 2.68 -10.27 -9.90
N PRO A 83 3.80 -11.01 -10.15
CA PRO A 83 3.89 -11.94 -11.28
C PRO A 83 2.88 -13.08 -11.16
N LEU A 84 2.17 -13.38 -12.26
CA LEU A 84 1.20 -14.47 -12.29
C LEU A 84 1.84 -15.83 -12.05
N VAL A 85 3.05 -16.05 -12.57
CA VAL A 85 3.79 -17.30 -12.38
C VAL A 85 3.95 -17.66 -10.90
N LYS A 86 4.14 -16.66 -10.03
CA LYS A 86 4.28 -16.85 -8.58
C LYS A 86 2.95 -17.09 -7.86
N ILE A 87 1.84 -16.61 -8.41
CA ILE A 87 0.49 -16.88 -7.90
C ILE A 87 0.08 -18.32 -8.22
N LEU A 88 0.49 -18.81 -9.40
CA LEU A 88 0.14 -20.14 -9.89
C LEU A 88 1.04 -21.25 -9.32
N GLU A 89 2.11 -20.90 -8.61
CA GLU A 89 2.96 -21.86 -7.90
C GLU A 89 2.14 -22.59 -6.82
N GLU A 90 2.32 -23.90 -6.76
CA GLU A 90 1.73 -24.73 -5.71
C GLU A 90 2.28 -24.33 -4.34
N GLY A 91 1.40 -24.21 -3.35
CA GLY A 91 1.79 -23.75 -2.02
C GLY A 91 2.17 -22.27 -1.94
N ASN A 92 1.81 -21.44 -2.93
CA ASN A 92 2.04 -20.00 -2.82
C ASN A 92 1.36 -19.45 -1.55
N PRO A 93 2.04 -18.57 -0.80
CA PRO A 93 1.55 -18.14 0.51
C PRO A 93 0.45 -17.08 0.44
N TYR A 94 0.10 -16.59 -0.76
CA TYR A 94 -0.81 -15.45 -0.94
C TYR A 94 -2.23 -15.87 -1.34
N VAL A 95 -2.39 -17.05 -1.92
CA VAL A 95 -3.68 -17.69 -2.22
C VAL A 95 -3.82 -18.91 -1.31
N GLN A 96 -4.80 -18.90 -0.42
CA GLN A 96 -5.18 -20.03 0.43
C GLN A 96 -6.70 -20.15 0.37
N ASP A 97 -7.21 -21.38 0.32
CA ASP A 97 -8.66 -21.65 0.21
C ASP A 97 -9.34 -20.82 -0.90
N ASP A 98 -8.73 -20.80 -2.09
CA ASP A 98 -9.17 -20.02 -3.27
C ASP A 98 -9.41 -18.51 -3.00
N THR A 99 -8.71 -17.97 -1.99
CA THR A 99 -8.94 -16.63 -1.48
C THR A 99 -7.65 -15.82 -1.43
N ILE A 100 -7.74 -14.54 -1.82
CA ILE A 100 -6.69 -13.54 -1.64
C ILE A 100 -7.19 -12.40 -0.77
N PHE A 101 -6.31 -11.84 0.06
CA PHE A 101 -6.62 -10.65 0.86
C PHE A 101 -5.75 -9.47 0.40
N ILE A 102 -6.40 -8.36 0.05
CA ILE A 102 -5.75 -7.12 -0.36
C ILE A 102 -6.20 -6.00 0.57
N LYS A 103 -5.26 -5.28 1.15
CA LYS A 103 -5.49 -4.03 1.88
C LYS A 103 -4.93 -2.85 1.12
N VAL A 104 -5.71 -1.77 1.09
CA VAL A 104 -5.29 -0.48 0.55
C VAL A 104 -5.21 0.50 1.70
N MET A 105 -4.10 1.21 1.80
CA MET A 105 -3.91 2.27 2.80
C MET A 105 -3.67 3.58 2.09
N VAL A 106 -4.36 4.62 2.54
CA VAL A 106 -4.12 6.00 2.14
C VAL A 106 -3.43 6.69 3.29
N ASP A 107 -2.25 7.21 3.00
CA ASP A 107 -1.44 7.89 3.99
C ASP A 107 -1.85 9.36 4.09
N PHE A 108 -2.66 9.66 5.10
CA PHE A 108 -3.04 11.04 5.43
C PHE A 108 -1.98 11.74 6.30
N GLY A 109 -0.91 11.01 6.68
CA GLY A 109 0.36 11.53 7.21
C GLY A 109 1.52 11.18 6.27
N ASP A 110 2.77 11.33 6.69
CA ASP A 110 3.93 10.81 5.93
C ASP A 110 4.52 9.61 6.67
N LEU A 111 3.93 8.43 6.49
CA LEU A 111 4.38 7.18 7.10
C LEU A 111 5.55 6.55 6.29
N PRO A 112 6.70 6.29 6.94
CA PRO A 112 7.84 5.65 6.28
C PRO A 112 7.53 4.24 5.79
N LYS A 113 8.07 3.87 4.61
CA LYS A 113 7.85 2.53 4.02
C LYS A 113 8.30 1.39 4.94
N THR A 114 9.31 1.64 5.78
CA THR A 114 9.93 0.66 6.69
C THR A 114 9.04 0.23 7.87
N VAL A 115 7.95 0.94 8.14
CA VAL A 115 6.98 0.60 9.20
C VAL A 115 5.64 0.13 8.65
N LEU A 116 5.46 0.13 7.32
CA LEU A 116 4.24 -0.36 6.67
C LEU A 116 3.90 -1.81 7.07
N PRO A 117 4.83 -2.77 7.13
CA PRO A 117 4.49 -4.14 7.55
C PRO A 117 3.85 -4.20 8.96
N PHE A 118 4.29 -3.31 9.86
CA PHE A 118 3.74 -3.22 11.21
C PHE A 118 2.35 -2.59 11.20
N ALA A 119 2.19 -1.44 10.52
CA ALA A 119 0.88 -0.79 10.38
C ALA A 119 -0.17 -1.71 9.72
N LEU A 120 0.27 -2.59 8.81
CA LEU A 120 -0.57 -3.60 8.17
C LEU A 120 -1.00 -4.73 9.10
N SER A 121 -0.20 -4.98 10.15
CA SER A 121 -0.42 -6.02 11.16
C SER A 121 -1.13 -5.50 12.42
N LEU A 122 -1.35 -4.18 12.53
CA LEU A 122 -2.09 -3.59 13.64
C LEU A 122 -3.55 -4.04 13.62
N ASN A 123 -4.10 -4.27 14.82
CA ASN A 123 -5.49 -4.63 14.98
C ASN A 123 -6.37 -3.42 14.56
N PRO A 124 -7.22 -3.56 13.53
CA PRO A 124 -8.07 -2.47 13.04
C PRO A 124 -9.14 -2.06 14.06
N GLY A 125 -9.45 -2.89 15.05
CA GLY A 125 -10.36 -2.56 16.15
C GLY A 125 -9.74 -1.67 17.24
N LEU A 126 -8.45 -1.37 17.17
CA LEU A 126 -7.83 -0.41 18.10
C LEU A 126 -8.20 1.03 17.72
N PRO A 127 -8.42 1.91 18.71
CA PRO A 127 -8.53 3.34 18.46
C PRO A 127 -7.36 3.90 17.64
N THR A 128 -7.63 4.88 16.78
CA THR A 128 -6.64 5.42 15.82
C THR A 128 -5.42 6.02 16.52
N ASP A 129 -5.61 6.70 17.64
CA ASP A 129 -4.57 7.27 18.49
C ASP A 129 -3.63 6.17 19.04
N VAL A 130 -4.18 5.02 19.45
CA VAL A 130 -3.39 3.87 19.91
C VAL A 130 -2.58 3.27 18.76
N GLN A 131 -3.18 3.14 17.57
CA GLN A 131 -2.46 2.67 16.38
C GLN A 131 -1.30 3.62 16.03
N GLN A 132 -1.56 4.93 16.04
CA GLN A 132 -0.55 5.96 15.78
C GLN A 132 0.57 5.95 16.82
N TYR A 133 0.23 5.76 18.09
CA TYR A 133 1.22 5.66 19.16
C TYR A 133 2.23 4.53 18.91
N PHE A 134 1.75 3.32 18.59
CA PHE A 134 2.64 2.19 18.32
C PHE A 134 3.50 2.39 17.07
N ILE A 135 2.93 2.99 16.03
CA ILE A 135 3.67 3.38 14.83
C ILE A 135 4.80 4.34 15.18
N ARG A 136 4.52 5.40 15.95
CA ARG A 136 5.51 6.40 16.34
C ARG A 136 6.66 5.79 17.14
N GLN A 137 6.34 4.96 18.13
CA GLN A 137 7.33 4.24 18.93
C GLN A 137 8.24 3.34 18.08
N THR A 138 7.69 2.71 17.05
CA THR A 138 8.47 1.89 16.12
C THR A 138 9.43 2.72 15.27
N LEU A 139 8.99 3.91 14.84
CA LEU A 139 9.82 4.86 14.11
C LEU A 139 10.99 5.37 14.95
N GLU A 140 10.71 5.76 16.19
CA GLU A 140 11.71 6.23 17.16
C GLU A 140 12.80 5.17 17.39
N LYS A 141 12.40 3.93 17.74
CA LYS A 141 13.35 2.82 17.95
C LYS A 141 14.25 2.54 16.75
N LYS A 142 13.72 2.64 15.53
CA LYS A 142 14.52 2.42 14.31
C LYS A 142 15.48 3.57 14.04
N ALA A 143 15.06 4.81 14.30
CA ALA A 143 15.95 5.97 14.19
C ALA A 143 17.14 5.84 15.15
N GLU A 144 16.90 5.41 16.39
CA GLU A 144 17.93 5.17 17.41
C GLU A 144 18.95 4.11 16.94
N ILE A 145 18.47 2.96 16.44
CA ILE A 145 19.34 1.88 15.91
C ILE A 145 20.19 2.35 14.73
N GLN A 146 19.65 3.23 13.89
CA GLN A 146 20.37 3.80 12.74
C GLN A 146 21.52 4.71 13.22
N THR A 147 21.24 5.62 14.16
CA THR A 147 22.28 6.49 14.76
C THR A 147 23.38 5.73 15.49
N SER A 148 23.05 4.62 16.16
CA SER A 148 24.06 3.79 16.85
C SER A 148 25.01 3.06 15.90
N LYS A 149 24.57 2.73 14.67
CA LYS A 149 25.40 2.07 13.66
C LYS A 149 26.33 3.04 12.92
N GLU A 150 25.93 4.30 12.78
CA GLU A 150 26.76 5.33 12.16
C GLU A 150 27.88 5.80 13.09
N HIS A 151 27.66 5.86 14.41
CA HIS A 151 28.73 6.17 15.37
C HIS A 151 29.78 5.06 15.52
N SER A 152 29.47 3.81 15.16
CA SER A 152 30.42 2.70 15.25
C SER A 152 31.27 2.49 13.99
N THR A 153 31.07 3.27 12.93
CA THR A 153 31.77 3.14 11.64
C THR A 153 32.76 4.27 11.34
N THR A 154 32.82 5.31 12.18
CA THR A 154 33.80 6.41 12.07
C THR A 154 35.07 6.22 12.92
N ASP A 155 35.13 5.18 13.76
CA ASP A 155 36.35 4.78 14.48
C ASP A 155 36.99 3.57 13.76
N THR A 156 37.66 3.80 12.63
CA THR A 156 38.69 2.89 12.09
C THR A 156 39.67 3.63 11.18
#